data_AF-A0A1F7WVH6-F1
#
_entry.id   AF-A0A1F7WVH6-F1
#
_cell.length_a   1.000
_cell.length_b   1.000
_cell.length_c   1.000
_cell.angle_alpha   90.00
_cell.angle_beta   90.00
_cell.angle_gamma   90.00
#
_symmetry.space_group_name_H-M   'P 1'
#
loop_
_entity.id
_entity.type
_entity.pdbx_description
1 polymer ?
#
loop_
_entity_poly.entity_id
_entity_poly.type
_entity_poly.pdbx_seq_one_letter_code
_entity_poly.pdbx_strand_id
1 'polypeptide(L)'
;MFKNIFLVFIVLISFYKPVAAQESSTGVAIAIELAGGEDGDIVCSAQGGYRKCNKLNDSSLFAVVTSNPTAKFEVTGLDNPVFVLTSGKANVKVSSRNGNINEGDFVTSSEIDGLGQLATENGFVLGTALESYESGDGDAVGKILISISIHPEIGLSSARSNLLQVIRQGATGAILEPLDSLRYLIAALVVIASFVMGFVYFGRVARSGVEAIGRNPLASRIIQFNMILHIVMSIVIVLIGLAIAYLILIL
;
A
#
# COMPACT_ATOMS: atom_id res chain seq x y z
N MET A 1 -10.11 -38.18 -63.41
CA MET A 1 -9.05 -37.42 -62.71
C MET A 1 -9.57 -36.66 -61.49
N PHE A 2 -10.73 -35.99 -61.56
CA PHE A 2 -11.30 -35.20 -60.44
C PHE A 2 -11.66 -36.00 -59.16
N LYS A 3 -12.09 -37.26 -59.27
CA LYS A 3 -12.48 -38.09 -58.11
C LYS A 3 -11.32 -38.40 -57.16
N ASN A 4 -10.10 -38.54 -57.68
CA ASN A 4 -8.93 -38.84 -56.86
C ASN A 4 -8.40 -37.58 -56.15
N ILE A 5 -8.58 -36.40 -56.75
CA ILE A 5 -8.24 -35.11 -56.12
C ILE A 5 -9.16 -34.81 -54.93
N PHE A 6 -10.46 -35.10 -55.07
CA PHE A 6 -11.43 -34.91 -53.99
C PHE A 6 -11.14 -35.81 -52.78
N LEU A 7 -10.74 -37.06 -53.02
CA LEU A 7 -10.42 -38.02 -51.96
C LEU A 7 -9.13 -37.66 -51.21
N VAL A 8 -8.12 -37.12 -51.92
CA VAL A 8 -6.91 -36.56 -51.29
C VAL A 8 -7.22 -35.35 -50.42
N PHE A 9 -8.16 -34.49 -50.84
CA PHE A 9 -8.56 -33.30 -50.08
C PHE A 9 -9.28 -33.67 -48.76
N ILE A 10 -10.11 -34.72 -48.76
CA ILE A 10 -10.82 -35.19 -47.55
C ILE A 10 -9.85 -35.84 -46.54
N VAL A 11 -8.84 -36.57 -47.03
CA VAL A 11 -7.82 -37.17 -46.17
C VAL A 11 -6.96 -36.08 -45.51
N LEU A 12 -6.61 -35.02 -46.23
CA LEU A 12 -5.85 -33.88 -45.68
C LEU A 12 -6.61 -33.13 -44.57
N ILE A 13 -7.94 -33.02 -44.67
CA ILE A 13 -8.76 -32.36 -43.63
C ILE A 13 -8.91 -33.25 -42.37
N SER A 14 -8.91 -34.58 -42.52
CA SER A 14 -9.02 -35.51 -41.36
C SER A 14 -7.77 -35.58 -40.48
N PHE A 15 -6.63 -35.04 -40.93
CA PHE A 15 -5.42 -34.93 -40.12
C PHE A 15 -5.30 -33.61 -39.35
N TYR A 16 -6.32 -32.75 -39.41
CA TYR A 16 -6.34 -31.52 -38.62
C TYR A 16 -6.61 -31.85 -37.14
N LYS A 17 -5.56 -32.23 -36.41
CA LYS A 17 -5.63 -32.26 -34.95
C LYS A 17 -5.70 -30.81 -34.47
N PRO A 18 -6.76 -30.38 -33.76
CA PRO A 18 -6.71 -29.10 -33.08
C PRO A 18 -5.57 -29.18 -32.06
N VAL A 19 -4.51 -28.42 -32.28
CA VAL A 19 -3.48 -28.22 -31.27
C VAL A 19 -4.12 -27.35 -30.21
N ALA A 20 -4.55 -27.96 -29.11
CA ALA A 20 -4.91 -27.22 -27.91
C ALA A 20 -3.60 -26.66 -27.35
N ALA A 21 -3.31 -25.39 -27.64
CA ALA A 21 -2.26 -24.66 -26.96
C ALA A 21 -2.72 -24.45 -25.50
N GLN A 22 -2.32 -25.35 -24.61
CA GLN A 22 -2.48 -25.11 -23.18
C GLN A 22 -1.51 -24.00 -22.79
N GLU A 23 -2.05 -22.85 -22.38
CA GLU A 23 -1.30 -21.72 -21.84
C GLU A 23 -0.50 -22.21 -20.63
N SER A 24 0.79 -22.43 -20.84
CA SER A 24 1.72 -22.84 -19.77
C SER A 24 2.20 -21.62 -19.01
N SER A 25 2.73 -21.81 -17.81
CA SER A 25 3.38 -20.75 -17.05
C SER A 25 4.43 -20.05 -17.93
N THR A 26 4.30 -18.73 -18.05
CA THR A 26 5.22 -17.89 -18.85
C THR A 26 5.89 -16.89 -17.93
N GLY A 27 7.21 -16.75 -18.02
CA GLY A 27 7.93 -15.76 -17.21
C GLY A 27 9.37 -16.14 -16.92
N VAL A 28 10.09 -15.17 -16.36
CA VAL A 28 11.48 -15.32 -15.95
C VAL A 28 11.54 -15.49 -14.45
N ALA A 29 12.00 -16.66 -14.00
CA ALA A 29 12.08 -16.98 -12.59
C ALA A 29 13.42 -16.60 -11.96
N ILE A 30 13.35 -16.16 -10.71
CA ILE A 30 14.48 -15.91 -9.82
C ILE A 30 14.56 -17.03 -8.79
N ALA A 31 15.79 -17.42 -8.43
CA ALA A 31 16.05 -18.38 -7.37
C ALA A 31 16.02 -17.71 -5.99
N ILE A 32 15.29 -18.29 -5.05
CA ILE A 32 15.25 -17.87 -3.64
C ILE A 32 15.41 -19.07 -2.71
N GLU A 33 15.85 -18.82 -1.47
CA GLU A 33 15.80 -19.82 -0.40
C GLU A 33 14.44 -19.75 0.29
N LEU A 34 13.70 -20.87 0.27
CA LEU A 34 12.39 -20.99 0.90
C LEU A 34 12.22 -22.39 1.48
N ALA A 35 11.83 -22.46 2.76
CA ALA A 35 11.55 -23.74 3.40
C ALA A 35 10.19 -24.30 2.93
N GLY A 36 10.22 -25.40 2.16
CA GLY A 36 9.03 -26.17 1.81
C GLY A 36 8.05 -25.46 0.87
N GLY A 37 8.58 -24.75 -0.14
CA GLY A 37 7.76 -24.17 -1.21
C GLY A 37 7.39 -25.21 -2.27
N GLU A 38 6.10 -25.30 -2.58
CA GLU A 38 5.56 -26.16 -3.64
C GLU A 38 5.08 -25.33 -4.83
N ASP A 39 4.97 -25.98 -5.99
CA ASP A 39 4.48 -25.35 -7.21
C ASP A 39 3.11 -24.67 -7.02
N GLY A 40 3.06 -23.38 -7.29
CA GLY A 40 1.87 -22.53 -7.15
C GLY A 40 1.66 -21.92 -5.78
N ASP A 41 2.57 -22.14 -4.83
CA ASP A 41 2.54 -21.44 -3.54
C ASP A 41 2.87 -19.96 -3.70
N ILE A 42 2.14 -19.11 -2.99
CA ILE A 42 2.39 -17.67 -2.91
C ILE A 42 3.42 -17.37 -1.81
N VAL A 43 4.43 -16.58 -2.16
CA VAL A 43 5.57 -16.22 -1.33
C VAL A 43 5.49 -14.75 -0.93
N CYS A 44 5.76 -14.51 0.34
CA CYS A 44 5.85 -13.19 0.96
C CYS A 44 7.28 -12.95 1.46
N SER A 45 7.74 -11.70 1.35
CA SER A 45 9.02 -11.28 1.92
C SER A 45 8.90 -11.09 3.43
N ALA A 46 9.92 -11.50 4.18
CA ALA A 46 9.97 -11.35 5.63
C ALA A 46 11.36 -10.88 6.08
N GLN A 47 11.46 -10.37 7.32
CA GLN A 47 12.77 -10.09 7.89
C GLN A 47 13.58 -11.39 7.98
N GLY A 48 14.72 -11.43 7.28
CA GLY A 48 15.59 -12.60 7.24
C GLY A 48 15.34 -13.58 6.07
N GLY A 49 14.47 -13.25 5.11
CA GLY A 49 14.33 -14.04 3.88
C GLY A 49 12.91 -14.06 3.31
N TYR A 50 12.45 -15.25 2.93
CA TYR A 50 11.14 -15.47 2.32
C TYR A 50 10.35 -16.54 3.08
N ARG A 51 9.02 -16.41 3.05
CA ARG A 51 8.09 -17.35 3.68
C ARG A 51 6.87 -17.53 2.79
N LYS A 52 6.11 -18.61 3.01
CA LYS A 52 4.76 -18.72 2.45
C LYS A 52 3.87 -17.63 3.03
N CYS A 53 3.07 -16.99 2.18
CA CYS A 53 2.08 -16.03 2.64
C CYS A 53 1.02 -16.75 3.46
N ASN A 54 0.71 -16.24 4.66
CA ASN A 54 -0.21 -16.86 5.62
C ASN A 54 -1.16 -15.84 6.24
N LYS A 55 -1.27 -14.69 5.60
CA LYS A 55 -2.08 -13.57 6.05
C LYS A 55 -2.94 -13.14 4.88
N LEU A 56 -4.21 -12.90 5.16
CA LEU A 56 -5.10 -12.28 4.21
C LEU A 56 -4.56 -10.92 3.76
N ASN A 57 -4.47 -10.71 2.44
CA ASN A 57 -4.10 -9.42 1.85
C ASN A 57 -2.77 -8.89 2.41
N ASP A 58 -1.74 -9.72 2.35
CA ASP A 58 -0.44 -9.46 2.92
C ASP A 58 0.30 -8.39 2.10
N SER A 59 0.70 -7.29 2.75
CA SER A 59 1.45 -6.20 2.11
C SER A 59 2.87 -6.60 1.71
N SER A 60 3.34 -7.76 2.15
CA SER A 60 4.65 -8.32 1.81
C SER A 60 4.62 -9.33 0.67
N LEU A 61 3.51 -9.42 -0.07
CA LEU A 61 3.38 -10.22 -1.31
C LEU A 61 4.57 -9.99 -2.24
N PHE A 62 5.21 -11.08 -2.67
CA PHE A 62 6.46 -11.03 -3.42
C PHE A 62 6.42 -11.79 -4.73
N ALA A 63 6.05 -13.08 -4.71
CA ALA A 63 6.17 -13.94 -5.89
C ALA A 63 5.33 -15.22 -5.77
N VAL A 64 5.27 -16.00 -6.85
CA VAL A 64 4.68 -17.35 -6.88
C VAL A 64 5.75 -18.38 -7.19
N VAL A 65 5.76 -19.50 -6.47
CA VAL A 65 6.64 -20.64 -6.77
C VAL A 65 6.23 -21.30 -8.09
N THR A 66 7.20 -21.56 -8.97
CA THR A 66 6.99 -22.29 -10.22
C THR A 66 8.06 -23.35 -10.42
N SER A 67 7.65 -24.55 -10.84
CA SER A 67 8.56 -25.65 -11.17
C SER A 67 9.04 -25.60 -12.61
N ASN A 68 8.29 -24.93 -13.50
CA ASN A 68 8.54 -24.92 -14.95
C ASN A 68 8.51 -23.50 -15.53
N PRO A 69 9.44 -22.61 -15.17
CA PRO A 69 9.53 -21.28 -15.76
C PRO A 69 10.06 -21.33 -17.20
N THR A 70 9.74 -20.30 -18.00
CA THR A 70 10.25 -20.18 -19.38
C THR A 70 11.75 -19.92 -19.42
N ALA A 71 12.22 -19.08 -18.50
CA ALA A 71 13.64 -18.81 -18.28
C ALA A 71 13.91 -18.74 -16.78
N LYS A 72 15.10 -19.15 -16.35
CA LYS A 72 15.50 -19.09 -14.95
C LYS A 72 16.90 -18.48 -14.84
N PHE A 73 17.09 -17.65 -13.83
CA PHE A 73 18.43 -17.23 -13.43
C PHE A 73 18.98 -18.26 -12.44
N GLU A 74 20.04 -18.97 -12.83
CA GLU A 74 20.77 -19.82 -11.90
C GLU A 74 21.69 -18.93 -11.05
N VAL A 75 21.53 -19.02 -9.74
CA VAL A 75 22.35 -18.32 -8.76
C VAL A 75 23.21 -19.36 -8.05
N THR A 76 24.52 -19.13 -8.00
CA THR A 76 25.45 -19.99 -7.29
C THR A 76 25.45 -19.67 -5.79
N GLY A 77 25.52 -20.69 -4.95
CA GLY A 77 25.64 -20.54 -3.49
C GLY A 77 24.34 -20.62 -2.69
N LEU A 78 23.21 -20.96 -3.32
CA LEU A 78 21.97 -21.33 -2.61
C LEU A 78 21.88 -22.86 -2.50
N ASP A 79 21.57 -23.35 -1.31
CA ASP A 79 21.27 -24.77 -1.08
C ASP A 79 19.78 -25.02 -1.37
N ASN A 80 19.51 -25.81 -2.42
CA ASN A 80 18.17 -26.17 -2.90
C ASN A 80 17.27 -24.95 -3.24
N PRO A 81 17.64 -24.17 -4.28
CA PRO A 81 16.89 -22.97 -4.65
C PRO A 81 15.47 -23.30 -5.14
N VAL A 82 14.50 -22.52 -4.68
CA VAL A 82 13.13 -22.52 -5.19
C VAL A 82 13.00 -21.40 -6.23
N PHE A 83 12.43 -21.72 -7.38
CA PHE A 83 12.20 -20.74 -8.44
C PHE A 83 10.86 -20.04 -8.25
N VAL A 84 10.87 -18.71 -8.32
CA VAL A 84 9.67 -17.89 -8.17
C VAL A 84 9.51 -16.89 -9.30
N LEU A 85 8.26 -16.58 -9.63
CA LEU A 85 7.87 -15.58 -10.63
C LEU A 85 7.28 -14.34 -9.94
N THR A 86 7.81 -13.18 -10.31
CA THR A 86 7.30 -11.87 -9.89
C THR A 86 6.44 -11.21 -10.97
N SER A 87 6.45 -11.76 -12.19
CA SER A 87 5.66 -11.30 -13.33
C SER A 87 5.47 -12.43 -14.35
N GLY A 88 4.46 -12.29 -15.21
CA GLY A 88 4.11 -13.27 -16.24
C GLY A 88 2.85 -14.07 -15.89
N LYS A 89 2.76 -15.34 -16.28
CA LYS A 89 1.65 -16.23 -15.95
C LYS A 89 2.16 -17.40 -15.13
N ALA A 90 1.48 -17.74 -14.04
CA ALA A 90 1.81 -18.93 -13.24
C ALA A 90 0.55 -19.64 -12.77
N ASN A 91 0.68 -20.94 -12.58
CA ASN A 91 -0.35 -21.74 -11.92
C ASN A 91 -0.25 -21.50 -10.42
N VAL A 92 -1.29 -20.92 -9.83
CA VAL A 92 -1.34 -20.55 -8.41
C VAL A 92 -2.33 -21.45 -7.69
N LYS A 93 -1.97 -21.91 -6.50
CA LYS A 93 -2.89 -22.62 -5.63
C LYS A 93 -3.89 -21.64 -5.04
N VAL A 94 -5.18 -21.93 -5.15
CA VAL A 94 -6.25 -21.04 -4.70
C VAL A 94 -7.29 -21.80 -3.87
N SER A 95 -8.03 -21.05 -3.07
CA SER A 95 -9.20 -21.54 -2.32
C SER A 95 -10.43 -20.68 -2.62
N SER A 96 -11.62 -21.26 -2.46
CA SER A 96 -12.90 -20.54 -2.58
C SER A 96 -13.40 -19.99 -1.24
N ARG A 97 -12.53 -19.93 -0.21
CA ARG A 97 -12.89 -19.48 1.14
C ARG A 97 -13.50 -18.06 1.15
N ASN A 98 -13.05 -17.20 0.25
CA ASN A 98 -13.53 -15.82 0.13
C ASN A 98 -14.48 -15.61 -1.06
N GLY A 99 -15.03 -16.69 -1.61
CA GLY A 99 -15.89 -16.71 -2.79
C GLY A 99 -15.27 -17.43 -3.99
N ASN A 100 -16.12 -17.67 -5.00
CA ASN A 100 -15.69 -18.21 -6.28
C ASN A 100 -14.79 -17.20 -7.01
N ILE A 101 -13.78 -17.71 -7.73
CA ILE A 101 -12.88 -16.90 -8.55
C ILE A 101 -13.33 -17.06 -9.99
N ASN A 102 -13.60 -15.96 -10.68
CA ASN A 102 -13.89 -15.96 -12.11
C ASN A 102 -12.69 -15.43 -12.90
N GLU A 103 -12.65 -15.75 -14.19
CA GLU A 103 -11.73 -15.10 -15.11
C GLU A 103 -11.88 -13.58 -15.05
N GLY A 104 -10.76 -12.87 -14.89
CA GLY A 104 -10.71 -11.42 -14.72
C GLY A 104 -10.75 -10.95 -13.26
N ASP A 105 -11.04 -11.82 -12.29
CA ASP A 105 -11.04 -11.44 -10.88
C ASP A 105 -9.62 -11.25 -10.34
N PHE A 106 -9.48 -10.34 -9.39
CA PHE A 106 -8.23 -10.15 -8.67
C PHE A 106 -8.05 -11.22 -7.60
N VAL A 107 -6.83 -11.75 -7.49
CA VAL A 107 -6.46 -12.77 -6.50
C VAL A 107 -5.41 -12.21 -5.56
N THR A 108 -5.57 -12.44 -4.26
CA THR A 108 -4.64 -12.01 -3.19
C THR A 108 -4.25 -13.21 -2.31
N SER A 109 -3.34 -13.00 -1.35
CA SER A 109 -2.96 -14.03 -0.38
C SER A 109 -4.11 -14.35 0.59
N SER A 110 -4.18 -15.62 1.01
CA SER A 110 -5.13 -16.11 2.01
C SER A 110 -4.49 -16.25 3.40
N GLU A 111 -5.31 -16.62 4.38
CA GLU A 111 -4.85 -17.04 5.71
C GLU A 111 -4.22 -18.45 5.70
N ILE A 112 -4.37 -19.20 4.62
CA ILE A 112 -3.81 -20.55 4.46
C ILE A 112 -2.44 -20.40 3.78
N ASP A 113 -1.43 -21.04 4.37
CA ASP A 113 -0.03 -20.98 3.91
C ASP A 113 0.12 -21.25 2.41
N GLY A 114 0.53 -20.23 1.67
CA GLY A 114 0.87 -20.31 0.24
C GLY A 114 -0.34 -20.31 -0.70
N LEU A 115 -1.57 -20.19 -0.19
CA LEU A 115 -2.77 -20.20 -1.03
C LEU A 115 -3.25 -18.79 -1.34
N GLY A 116 -3.76 -18.62 -2.56
CA GLY A 116 -4.50 -17.45 -2.99
C GLY A 116 -6.00 -17.58 -2.75
N GLN A 117 -6.69 -16.44 -2.81
CA GLN A 117 -8.15 -16.37 -2.80
C GLN A 117 -8.62 -15.08 -3.48
N LEU A 118 -9.93 -14.99 -3.73
CA LEU A 118 -10.56 -13.79 -4.28
C LEU A 118 -10.23 -12.55 -3.44
N ALA A 119 -9.80 -11.47 -4.10
CA ALA A 119 -9.57 -10.18 -3.47
C ALA A 119 -10.88 -9.39 -3.33
N THR A 120 -11.43 -9.35 -2.11
CA THR A 120 -12.70 -8.65 -1.81
C THR A 120 -12.51 -7.27 -1.21
N GLU A 121 -11.30 -6.95 -0.73
CA GLU A 121 -10.96 -5.70 -0.05
C GLU A 121 -9.78 -5.00 -0.71
N ASN A 122 -9.63 -3.71 -0.43
CA ASN A 122 -8.50 -2.92 -0.89
C ASN A 122 -7.19 -3.42 -0.26
N GLY A 123 -6.13 -3.52 -1.06
CA GLY A 123 -4.80 -3.89 -0.59
C GLY A 123 -3.95 -4.48 -1.71
N PHE A 124 -3.01 -5.36 -1.38
CA PHE A 124 -2.09 -5.92 -2.35
C PHE A 124 -2.73 -7.11 -3.07
N VAL A 125 -2.67 -7.05 -4.39
CA VAL A 125 -3.16 -8.09 -5.30
C VAL A 125 -1.95 -8.79 -5.91
N LEU A 126 -2.02 -10.11 -6.04
CA LEU A 126 -1.01 -10.91 -6.71
C LEU A 126 -1.08 -10.75 -8.24
N GLY A 127 -2.31 -10.68 -8.75
CA GLY A 127 -2.59 -10.54 -10.16
C GLY A 127 -4.04 -10.82 -10.51
N THR A 128 -4.28 -11.12 -11.78
CA THR A 128 -5.61 -11.37 -12.35
C THR A 128 -5.77 -12.83 -12.74
N ALA A 129 -6.88 -13.45 -12.34
CA ALA A 129 -7.22 -14.82 -12.69
C ALA A 129 -7.47 -14.94 -14.20
N LEU A 130 -6.87 -15.94 -14.83
CA LEU A 130 -7.08 -16.30 -16.24
C LEU A 130 -8.00 -17.53 -16.38
N GLU A 131 -8.30 -18.19 -15.27
CA GLU A 131 -9.20 -19.34 -15.20
C GLU A 131 -10.11 -19.19 -13.98
N SER A 132 -11.32 -19.72 -14.09
CA SER A 132 -12.27 -19.73 -12.98
C SER A 132 -12.01 -20.91 -12.02
N TYR A 133 -12.24 -20.68 -10.74
CA TYR A 133 -12.23 -21.72 -9.71
C TYR A 133 -13.46 -21.61 -8.81
N GLU A 134 -14.21 -22.71 -8.75
CA GLU A 134 -15.38 -22.85 -7.89
C GLU A 134 -15.29 -24.17 -7.12
N SER A 135 -15.55 -24.09 -5.81
CA SER A 135 -15.65 -25.26 -4.95
C SER A 135 -16.75 -25.06 -3.93
N GLY A 136 -17.53 -26.11 -3.66
CA GLY A 136 -18.52 -26.13 -2.58
C GLY A 136 -17.88 -26.25 -1.19
N ASP A 137 -16.62 -26.65 -1.12
CA ASP A 137 -15.79 -26.63 0.09
C ASP A 137 -14.78 -25.47 -0.02
N GLY A 138 -14.88 -24.50 0.88
CA GLY A 138 -14.04 -23.31 0.88
C GLY A 138 -12.57 -23.59 1.15
N ASP A 139 -12.25 -24.73 1.77
CA ASP A 139 -10.87 -25.14 2.09
C ASP A 139 -10.27 -26.07 1.03
N ALA A 140 -11.05 -26.44 0.01
CA ALA A 140 -10.53 -27.17 -1.12
C ALA A 140 -9.48 -26.33 -1.87
N VAL A 141 -8.41 -27.01 -2.26
CA VAL A 141 -7.29 -26.38 -2.96
C VAL A 141 -7.42 -26.64 -4.46
N GLY A 142 -7.62 -25.56 -5.21
CA GLY A 142 -7.55 -25.54 -6.66
C GLY A 142 -6.19 -25.07 -7.14
N LYS A 143 -5.90 -25.28 -8.42
CA LYS A 143 -4.76 -24.66 -9.09
C LYS A 143 -5.28 -24.03 -10.38
N ILE A 144 -5.12 -22.72 -10.51
CA ILE A 144 -5.57 -21.94 -11.66
C ILE A 144 -4.44 -21.08 -12.22
N LEU A 145 -4.51 -20.80 -13.51
CA LEU A 145 -3.59 -19.88 -14.15
C LEU A 145 -3.92 -18.42 -13.77
N ILE A 146 -2.90 -17.69 -13.32
CA ILE A 146 -3.00 -16.28 -12.92
C ILE A 146 -1.94 -15.48 -13.67
N SER A 147 -2.33 -14.33 -14.21
CA SER A 147 -1.41 -13.32 -14.71
C SER A 147 -0.85 -12.54 -13.52
N ILE A 148 0.39 -12.85 -13.15
CA ILE A 148 1.10 -12.21 -12.03
C ILE A 148 1.40 -10.76 -12.38
N SER A 149 0.83 -9.87 -11.58
CA SER A 149 1.01 -8.42 -11.63
C SER A 149 0.79 -7.91 -10.22
N ILE A 150 1.88 -7.83 -9.45
CA ILE A 150 1.81 -7.50 -8.03
C ILE A 150 1.74 -5.99 -7.87
N HIS A 151 0.61 -5.48 -7.40
CA HIS A 151 0.41 -4.07 -7.12
C HIS A 151 -0.65 -3.87 -6.03
N PRO A 152 -0.65 -2.71 -5.35
CA PRO A 152 -1.78 -2.29 -4.57
C PRO A 152 -2.97 -2.01 -5.48
N GLU A 153 -4.15 -2.52 -5.12
CA GLU A 153 -5.43 -2.24 -5.75
C GLU A 153 -6.31 -1.48 -4.75
N ILE A 154 -6.79 -0.31 -5.17
CA ILE A 154 -7.63 0.57 -4.37
C ILE A 154 -8.95 0.75 -5.12
N GLY A 155 -9.90 -0.14 -4.87
CA GLY A 155 -11.27 0.02 -5.31
C GLY A 155 -11.93 1.19 -4.59
N LEU A 156 -12.49 2.14 -5.36
CA LEU A 156 -13.27 3.27 -4.83
C LEU A 156 -14.68 2.87 -4.33
N SER A 157 -15.01 1.58 -4.27
CA SER A 157 -16.40 1.13 -4.12
C SER A 157 -17.00 1.26 -2.72
N SER A 158 -16.24 1.55 -1.65
CA SER A 158 -16.79 1.67 -0.29
C SER A 158 -16.08 2.70 0.59
N ALA A 159 -16.18 3.99 0.24
CA ALA A 159 -15.62 5.10 1.02
C ALA A 159 -16.09 5.21 2.49
N ARG A 160 -17.04 4.38 2.96
CA ARG A 160 -17.54 4.39 4.35
C ARG A 160 -17.01 3.27 5.24
N SER A 161 -16.69 2.08 4.73
CA SER A 161 -16.13 0.98 5.55
C SER A 161 -14.60 1.01 5.63
N ASN A 162 -13.95 1.66 4.66
CA ASN A 162 -12.51 1.53 4.46
C ASN A 162 -11.69 2.62 5.18
N LEU A 163 -12.31 3.59 5.86
CA LEU A 163 -11.54 4.66 6.52
C LEU A 163 -10.74 4.13 7.72
N LEU A 164 -11.32 3.23 8.52
CA LEU A 164 -10.61 2.60 9.63
C LEU A 164 -9.51 1.66 9.15
N GLN A 165 -9.72 0.97 8.03
CA GLN A 165 -8.73 0.07 7.43
C GLN A 165 -7.60 0.84 6.77
N VAL A 166 -7.89 1.95 6.08
CA VAL A 166 -6.88 2.89 5.54
C VAL A 166 -6.07 3.52 6.68
N ILE A 167 -6.71 3.89 7.80
CA ILE A 167 -5.99 4.36 8.99
C ILE A 167 -5.12 3.25 9.59
N ARG A 168 -5.58 1.99 9.63
CA ARG A 168 -4.81 0.86 10.18
C ARG A 168 -3.66 0.41 9.28
N GLN A 169 -3.87 0.32 7.97
CA GLN A 169 -2.83 0.00 6.98
C GLN A 169 -1.83 1.16 6.83
N GLY A 170 -2.34 2.40 6.79
CA GLY A 170 -1.53 3.62 6.83
C GLY A 170 -0.75 3.74 8.14
N ALA A 171 -1.32 3.30 9.27
CA ALA A 171 -0.58 3.14 10.50
C ALA A 171 0.56 2.15 10.27
N THR A 172 0.31 0.90 9.85
CA THR A 172 1.37 -0.14 9.71
C THR A 172 2.50 0.21 8.74
N GLY A 173 2.26 0.99 7.68
CA GLY A 173 3.31 1.46 6.76
C GLY A 173 4.05 2.73 7.23
N ALA A 174 3.46 3.48 8.16
CA ALA A 174 4.02 4.73 8.69
C ALA A 174 4.57 4.63 10.12
N ILE A 175 4.59 3.44 10.76
CA ILE A 175 5.10 3.25 12.15
C ILE A 175 6.62 3.31 12.27
N LEU A 176 7.31 4.05 11.41
CA LEU A 176 8.72 4.40 11.64
C LEU A 176 8.97 5.90 11.84
N GLU A 177 8.03 6.81 11.50
CA GLU A 177 8.12 8.24 11.85
C GLU A 177 6.77 8.94 12.25
N PRO A 178 5.82 8.33 13.01
CA PRO A 178 4.58 9.04 13.39
C PRO A 178 4.79 10.26 14.30
N LEU A 179 5.89 10.29 15.06
CA LEU A 179 6.19 11.37 16.00
C LEU A 179 6.54 12.67 15.29
N ASP A 180 7.22 12.61 14.14
CA ASP A 180 7.73 13.79 13.44
C ASP A 180 6.60 14.60 12.80
N SER A 181 5.65 13.92 12.13
CA SER A 181 4.47 14.61 11.56
C SER A 181 3.61 15.29 12.63
N LEU A 182 3.42 14.60 13.77
CA LEU A 182 2.67 15.16 14.90
C LEU A 182 3.43 16.34 15.53
N ARG A 183 4.75 16.25 15.63
CA ARG A 183 5.65 17.31 16.13
C ARG A 183 5.55 18.59 15.30
N TYR A 184 5.59 18.47 13.97
CA TYR A 184 5.43 19.63 13.08
C TYR A 184 4.05 20.28 13.20
N LEU A 185 2.99 19.47 13.36
CA LEU A 185 1.63 19.96 13.54
C LEU A 185 1.47 20.72 14.86
N ILE A 186 2.00 20.18 15.97
CA ILE A 186 1.97 20.84 17.28
C ILE A 186 2.81 22.13 17.24
N ALA A 187 3.99 22.12 16.63
CA ALA A 187 4.81 23.32 16.48
C ALA A 187 4.06 24.42 15.70
N ALA A 188 3.41 24.07 14.59
CA ALA A 188 2.61 25.01 13.80
C ALA A 188 1.45 25.61 14.61
N LEU A 189 0.72 24.80 15.39
CA LEU A 189 -0.36 25.27 16.25
C LEU A 189 0.14 26.24 17.33
N VAL A 190 1.28 25.94 17.95
CA VAL A 190 1.89 26.80 18.98
C VAL A 190 2.30 28.16 18.40
N VAL A 191 2.89 28.18 17.20
CA VAL A 191 3.23 29.42 16.50
C VAL A 191 1.97 30.25 16.23
N ILE A 192 0.94 29.64 15.62
CA ILE A 192 -0.31 30.33 15.29
C ILE A 192 -0.97 30.89 16.57
N ALA A 193 -1.08 30.08 17.62
CA ALA A 193 -1.68 30.50 18.88
C ALA A 193 -0.92 31.67 19.53
N SER A 194 0.42 31.64 19.49
CA SER A 194 1.27 32.68 20.06
C SER A 194 1.15 34.00 19.29
N PHE A 195 1.09 33.94 17.95
CA PHE A 195 0.84 35.11 17.11
C PHE A 195 -0.56 35.69 17.32
N VAL A 196 -1.59 34.85 17.36
CA VAL A 196 -2.98 35.29 17.59
C VAL A 196 -3.11 35.94 18.97
N MET A 197 -2.58 35.31 20.03
CA MET A 197 -2.61 35.88 21.37
C MET A 197 -1.83 37.19 21.46
N GLY A 198 -0.63 37.26 20.87
CA GLY A 198 0.17 38.48 20.81
C GLY A 198 -0.58 39.62 20.11
N PHE A 199 -1.17 39.35 18.94
CA PHE A 199 -1.90 40.36 18.18
C PHE A 199 -3.17 40.83 18.88
N VAL A 200 -3.95 39.92 19.48
CA VAL A 200 -5.16 40.27 20.25
C VAL A 200 -4.80 41.11 21.48
N TYR A 201 -3.75 40.74 22.22
CA TYR A 201 -3.32 41.48 23.40
C TYR A 201 -2.79 42.88 23.01
N PHE A 202 -1.91 42.94 22.00
CA PHE A 202 -1.41 44.19 21.43
C PHE A 202 -2.55 45.10 20.99
N GLY A 203 -3.50 44.59 20.19
CA GLY A 203 -4.61 45.37 19.66
C GLY A 203 -5.51 45.95 20.76
N ARG A 204 -5.80 45.15 21.81
CA ARG A 204 -6.56 45.62 22.97
C ARG A 204 -5.83 46.73 23.73
N VAL A 205 -4.54 46.53 24.00
CA VAL A 205 -3.74 47.50 24.75
C VAL A 205 -3.53 48.78 23.94
N ALA A 206 -3.21 48.69 22.66
CA ALA A 206 -3.03 49.84 21.76
C ALA A 206 -4.30 50.69 21.70
N ARG A 207 -5.48 50.07 21.55
CA ARG A 207 -6.77 50.78 21.58
C ARG A 207 -6.97 51.55 22.89
N SER A 208 -6.77 50.89 24.03
CA SER A 208 -6.90 51.55 25.34
C SER A 208 -5.88 52.67 25.56
N GLY A 209 -4.65 52.51 25.05
CA GLY A 209 -3.61 53.53 25.11
C GLY A 209 -3.96 54.77 24.28
N VAL A 210 -4.47 54.58 23.06
CA VAL A 210 -4.89 55.68 22.18
C VAL A 210 -6.12 56.41 22.76
N GLU A 211 -7.11 55.67 23.26
CA GLU A 211 -8.28 56.26 23.92
C GLU A 211 -7.88 57.08 25.17
N ALA A 212 -6.90 56.59 25.96
CA ALA A 212 -6.39 57.29 27.13
C ALA A 212 -5.61 58.58 26.76
N ILE A 213 -4.78 58.54 25.72
CA ILE A 213 -4.05 59.73 25.21
C ILE A 213 -5.04 60.78 24.70
N GLY A 214 -6.08 60.35 23.99
CA GLY A 214 -7.12 61.25 23.46
C GLY A 214 -7.92 61.95 24.56
N ARG A 215 -8.13 61.29 25.71
CA ARG A 215 -8.86 61.86 26.86
C ARG A 215 -8.00 62.74 27.75
N ASN A 216 -6.70 62.49 27.85
CA ASN A 216 -5.79 63.27 28.70
C ASN A 216 -4.42 63.48 28.03
N PRO A 217 -4.29 64.48 27.16
CA PRO A 217 -3.05 64.73 26.43
C PRO A 217 -1.89 65.19 27.32
N LEU A 218 -2.17 65.72 28.53
CA LEU A 218 -1.14 66.15 29.48
C LEU A 218 -0.36 64.96 30.06
N ALA A 219 -0.99 63.78 30.17
CA ALA A 219 -0.36 62.55 30.63
C ALA A 219 0.24 61.69 29.48
N SER A 220 0.24 62.21 28.25
CA SER A 220 0.64 61.49 27.03
C SER A 220 1.97 60.76 27.14
N ARG A 221 3.01 61.39 27.71
CA ARG A 221 4.34 60.78 27.89
C ARG A 221 4.31 59.54 28.79
N ILE A 222 3.54 59.56 29.88
CA ILE A 222 3.43 58.43 30.82
C ILE A 222 2.61 57.30 30.19
N ILE A 223 1.54 57.63 29.45
CA ILE A 223 0.70 56.64 28.75
C ILE A 223 1.47 55.98 27.61
N GLN A 224 2.24 56.76 26.83
CA GLN A 224 3.10 56.23 25.77
C GLN A 224 4.16 55.28 26.33
N PHE A 225 4.80 55.65 27.45
CA PHE A 225 5.78 54.78 28.11
C PHE A 225 5.16 53.43 28.53
N ASN A 226 4.02 53.45 29.20
CA ASN A 226 3.31 52.22 29.61
C ASN A 226 2.84 51.39 28.40
N MET A 227 2.37 52.05 27.35
CA MET A 227 1.98 51.39 26.10
C MET A 227 3.18 50.68 25.46
N ILE A 228 4.34 51.35 25.37
CA ILE A 228 5.57 50.75 24.86
C ILE A 228 5.96 49.52 25.69
N LEU A 229 5.88 49.59 27.03
CA LEU A 229 6.18 48.46 27.90
C LEU A 229 5.27 47.25 27.59
N HIS A 230 3.97 47.46 27.41
CA HIS A 230 3.06 46.37 27.03
C HIS A 230 3.29 45.83 25.61
N ILE A 231 3.68 46.68 24.67
CA ILE A 231 4.07 46.24 23.32
C ILE A 231 5.30 45.34 23.40
N VAL A 232 6.30 45.72 24.19
CA VAL A 232 7.49 44.91 24.45
C VAL A 232 7.10 43.56 25.08
N MET A 233 6.21 43.55 26.08
CA MET A 233 5.72 42.30 26.67
C MET A 233 4.98 41.42 25.65
N SER A 234 4.21 42.00 24.74
CA SER A 234 3.54 41.25 23.66
C SER A 234 4.55 40.62 22.70
N ILE A 235 5.62 41.33 22.36
CA ILE A 235 6.71 40.79 21.54
C ILE A 235 7.39 39.62 22.27
N VAL A 236 7.65 39.76 23.57
CA VAL A 236 8.22 38.69 24.40
C VAL A 236 7.33 37.44 24.39
N ILE A 237 6.01 37.59 24.49
CA ILE A 237 5.07 36.45 24.42
C ILE A 237 5.20 35.71 23.08
N VAL A 238 5.27 36.43 21.96
CA VAL A 238 5.43 35.82 20.63
C VAL A 238 6.79 35.12 20.52
N LEU A 239 7.87 35.74 21.03
CA LEU A 239 9.21 35.14 21.02
C LEU A 239 9.29 33.87 21.87
N ILE A 240 8.63 33.83 23.03
CA ILE A 240 8.53 32.62 23.85
C ILE A 240 7.79 31.52 23.09
N GLY A 241 6.68 31.86 22.43
CA GLY A 241 5.95 30.93 21.58
C GLY A 241 6.79 30.34 20.44
N LEU A 242 7.57 31.17 19.78
CA LEU A 242 8.53 30.75 18.75
C LEU A 242 9.64 29.87 19.33
N ALA A 243 10.17 30.19 20.51
CA ALA A 243 11.19 29.40 21.19
C ALA A 243 10.66 28.00 21.58
N ILE A 244 9.42 27.93 22.08
CA ILE A 244 8.76 26.65 22.38
C ILE A 244 8.55 25.85 21.09
N ALA A 245 8.08 26.48 20.01
CA ALA A 245 7.92 25.79 18.72
C ALA A 245 9.25 25.28 18.17
N TYR A 246 10.32 26.07 18.28
CA TYR A 246 11.67 25.64 17.90
C TYR A 246 12.18 24.47 18.75
N LEU A 247 11.94 24.49 20.06
CA LEU A 247 12.27 23.40 20.97
C LEU A 247 11.47 22.13 20.62
N ILE A 248 10.21 22.27 20.19
CA ILE A 248 9.43 21.15 19.68
C ILE A 248 10.06 20.60 18.39
N LEU A 249 10.62 21.42 17.51
CA LEU A 249 11.22 20.94 16.25
C LEU A 249 12.55 20.19 16.45
N ILE A 250 13.31 20.52 17.50
CA ILE A 250 14.65 19.96 17.73
C ILE A 250 14.65 18.69 18.59
N LEU A 251 13.63 18.50 19.45
CA LEU A 251 13.44 17.26 20.22
C LEU A 251 12.86 16.14 19.37
#